data_AF-A0A1B7YXV9-F1
#
_entry.id   AF-A0A1B7YXV9-F1
#
_cell.length_a   1.000
_cell.length_b   1.000
_cell.length_c   1.000
_cell.angle_alpha   90.00
_cell.angle_beta   90.00
_cell.angle_gamma   90.00
#
_symmetry.space_group_name_H-M   'P 1'
#
loop_
_entity.id
_entity.type
_entity.pdbx_description
1 polymer ?
#
loop_
_entity_poly.entity_id
_entity_poly.type
_entity_poly.pdbx_seq_one_letter_code
_entity_poly.pdbx_strand_id
1 'polypeptide(L)'
;MMKKSIIVSVIVMLMMVTTAVAQEGRDKFMVQVDGLGCPFCAYGLEKKFKEFKGIKNVKIDIETGDFSFSYPAEKALTLTDVEKQVEKAGYTPITAKVERANGKIEEAATAEMSKKTQGTVSKNVMVAGNCAMCEARITKAAGAVKGVSDVSWDKDTKIMKVSFDAGLTSIQEIEKEVAVAGHDTKKHQAHTDDYRKLPACCKYERLKY
;
A
#
# COMPACT_ATOMS: atom_id res chain seq x y z
N MET A 1 23.02 -58.34 -40.88
CA MET A 1 22.08 -59.47 -40.74
C MET A 1 21.25 -59.29 -39.48
N MET A 2 19.93 -59.50 -39.61
CA MET A 2 18.88 -59.75 -38.57
C MET A 2 18.55 -58.59 -37.60
N LYS A 3 17.53 -57.75 -37.91
CA LYS A 3 16.08 -57.87 -37.58
C LYS A 3 15.83 -58.02 -36.06
N LYS A 4 15.42 -56.95 -35.38
CA LYS A 4 14.02 -56.52 -35.14
C LYS A 4 13.19 -57.50 -34.30
N SER A 5 12.90 -57.02 -33.08
CA SER A 5 11.60 -57.04 -32.40
C SER A 5 11.32 -58.14 -31.37
N ILE A 6 10.54 -57.73 -30.35
CA ILE A 6 9.59 -58.51 -29.51
C ILE A 6 10.21 -59.20 -28.28
N ILE A 7 9.70 -59.15 -27.04
CA ILE A 7 8.53 -58.53 -26.38
C ILE A 7 8.78 -58.67 -24.85
N VAL A 8 8.41 -57.63 -24.09
CA VAL A 8 7.64 -57.63 -22.81
C VAL A 8 7.93 -58.74 -21.77
N SER A 9 8.21 -58.34 -20.52
CA SER A 9 7.28 -58.52 -19.37
C SER A 9 7.97 -58.74 -17.99
N VAL A 10 7.47 -58.02 -16.98
CA VAL A 10 7.38 -58.38 -15.55
C VAL A 10 8.50 -57.96 -14.56
N ILE A 11 8.20 -56.85 -13.85
CA ILE A 11 8.33 -56.62 -12.39
C ILE A 11 9.73 -56.68 -11.73
N VAL A 12 10.30 -55.49 -11.50
CA VAL A 12 11.02 -55.11 -10.26
C VAL A 12 10.63 -53.64 -9.98
N MET A 13 9.60 -53.42 -9.17
CA MET A 13 9.72 -53.05 -7.76
C MET A 13 10.58 -51.79 -7.53
N LEU A 14 9.87 -50.71 -7.21
CA LEU A 14 10.26 -49.70 -6.22
C LEU A 14 11.62 -49.02 -6.43
N MET A 15 11.63 -47.86 -7.08
CA MET A 15 12.45 -46.75 -6.58
C MET A 15 11.86 -45.39 -6.99
N MET A 16 11.75 -44.58 -5.96
CA MET A 16 11.17 -43.25 -5.90
C MET A 16 11.93 -42.29 -6.80
N VAL A 17 11.21 -41.49 -7.57
CA VAL A 17 11.62 -40.11 -7.79
C VAL A 17 10.39 -39.25 -7.55
N THR A 18 10.03 -39.11 -6.27
CA THR A 18 9.39 -37.89 -5.80
C THR A 18 10.38 -36.78 -6.06
N THR A 19 10.28 -36.11 -7.21
CA THR A 19 10.90 -34.79 -7.35
C THR A 19 10.18 -33.89 -6.38
N ALA A 20 10.84 -33.76 -5.23
CA ALA A 20 10.65 -32.78 -4.20
C ALA A 20 10.03 -31.50 -4.78
N VAL A 21 8.83 -31.14 -4.30
CA VAL A 21 8.56 -29.73 -4.08
C VAL A 21 9.47 -29.35 -2.91
N ALA A 22 10.74 -29.08 -3.20
CA ALA A 22 11.61 -28.33 -2.33
C ALA A 22 11.23 -26.84 -2.47
N GLN A 23 9.94 -26.55 -2.35
CA GLN A 23 9.48 -25.21 -2.05
C GLN A 23 9.55 -25.16 -0.53
N GLU A 24 10.65 -24.61 -0.02
CA GLU A 24 10.91 -24.52 1.40
C GLU A 24 9.62 -24.08 2.11
N GLY A 25 9.12 -24.89 3.04
CA GLY A 25 7.87 -24.68 3.78
C GLY A 25 7.97 -23.46 4.70
N ARG A 26 8.15 -22.29 4.12
CA ARG A 26 8.43 -21.04 4.81
C ARG A 26 7.55 -19.96 4.23
N ASP A 27 6.89 -19.24 5.13
CA ASP A 27 6.14 -18.05 4.80
C ASP A 27 7.13 -16.89 4.65
N LYS A 28 6.92 -16.05 3.62
CA LYS A 28 7.72 -14.85 3.39
C LYS A 28 6.89 -13.62 3.77
N PHE A 29 7.33 -12.93 4.80
CA PHE A 29 6.72 -11.71 5.30
C PHE A 29 7.43 -10.50 4.70
N MET A 30 6.64 -9.51 4.33
CA MET A 30 7.08 -8.21 3.83
C MET A 30 6.29 -7.15 4.57
N VAL A 31 6.98 -6.28 5.30
CA VAL A 31 6.39 -5.29 6.19
C VAL A 31 7.05 -3.96 5.91
N GLN A 32 6.27 -2.95 5.57
CA GLN A 32 6.79 -1.59 5.51
C GLN A 32 6.66 -0.97 6.89
N VAL A 33 7.71 -0.29 7.36
CA VAL A 33 7.81 0.23 8.72
C VAL A 33 8.23 1.70 8.68
N ASP A 34 7.47 2.55 9.38
CA ASP A 34 7.83 3.95 9.60
C ASP A 34 8.78 4.12 10.79
N GLY A 35 9.65 5.14 10.72
CA GLY A 35 10.62 5.48 11.75
C GLY A 35 12.01 4.83 11.61
N LEU A 36 12.26 4.07 10.53
CA LEU A 36 13.60 3.57 10.19
C LEU A 36 14.43 4.69 9.54
N GLY A 37 15.03 5.55 10.37
CA GLY A 37 15.82 6.70 9.87
C GLY A 37 17.34 6.50 9.83
N CYS A 38 17.87 5.41 10.41
CA CYS A 38 19.32 5.17 10.45
C CYS A 38 19.67 3.67 10.61
N PRO A 39 20.93 3.25 10.33
CA PRO A 39 21.37 1.86 10.47
C PRO A 39 21.17 1.26 11.87
N PHE A 40 21.26 2.08 12.92
CA PHE A 40 21.02 1.62 14.29
C PHE A 40 19.55 1.27 14.56
N CYS A 41 18.61 1.98 13.94
CA CYS A 41 17.19 1.67 14.02
C CYS A 41 16.89 0.29 13.41
N ALA A 42 17.41 0.05 12.20
CA ALA A 42 17.28 -1.23 11.51
C ALA A 42 17.81 -2.40 12.37
N TYR A 43 18.99 -2.23 12.98
CA TYR A 43 19.54 -3.23 13.90
C TYR A 43 18.62 -3.51 15.11
N GLY A 44 18.00 -2.46 15.67
CA GLY A 44 17.03 -2.61 16.77
C GLY A 44 15.81 -3.44 16.37
N LEU A 45 15.26 -3.17 15.18
CA LEU A 45 14.13 -3.93 14.62
C LEU A 45 14.52 -5.39 14.38
N GLU A 46 15.66 -5.64 13.72
CA GLU A 46 16.15 -7.01 13.48
C GLU A 46 16.35 -7.78 14.79
N LYS A 47 16.98 -7.14 15.80
CA LYS A 47 17.22 -7.76 17.10
C LYS A 47 15.91 -8.16 17.79
N LYS A 48 14.87 -7.33 17.68
CA LYS A 48 13.54 -7.64 18.22
C LYS A 48 12.88 -8.80 17.48
N PHE A 49 13.03 -8.88 16.17
CA PHE A 49 12.47 -9.97 15.36
C PHE A 49 13.21 -11.30 15.51
N LYS A 50 14.47 -11.30 15.98
CA LYS A 50 15.19 -12.53 16.38
C LYS A 50 14.55 -13.26 17.57
N GLU A 51 13.65 -12.62 18.33
CA GLU A 51 12.85 -13.29 19.35
C GLU A 51 11.92 -14.36 18.74
N PHE A 52 11.53 -14.22 17.47
CA PHE A 52 10.84 -15.26 16.71
C PHE A 52 11.82 -16.37 16.30
N LYS A 53 11.85 -17.46 17.09
CA LYS A 53 12.73 -18.62 16.85
C LYS A 53 12.48 -19.23 15.47
N GLY A 54 13.45 -19.05 14.58
CA GLY A 54 13.43 -19.64 13.23
C GLY A 54 13.27 -18.63 12.10
N ILE A 55 13.34 -17.32 12.37
CA ILE A 55 13.45 -16.29 11.34
C ILE A 55 14.72 -16.50 10.48
N LYS A 56 14.61 -16.33 9.16
CA LYS A 56 15.70 -16.39 8.18
C LYS A 56 15.51 -15.31 7.13
N ASN A 57 16.52 -15.08 6.29
CA ASN A 57 16.46 -14.17 5.14
C ASN A 57 15.99 -12.75 5.49
N VAL A 58 16.44 -12.24 6.64
CA VAL A 58 16.12 -10.88 7.06
C VAL A 58 16.77 -9.88 6.12
N LYS A 59 15.97 -8.98 5.55
CA LYS A 59 16.41 -7.83 4.76
C LYS A 59 15.69 -6.58 5.22
N ILE A 60 16.42 -5.48 5.38
CA ILE A 60 15.87 -4.17 5.74
C ILE A 60 16.38 -3.16 4.72
N ASP A 61 15.46 -2.44 4.10
CA ASP A 61 15.72 -1.22 3.34
C ASP A 61 15.33 -0.04 4.24
N ILE A 62 16.31 0.78 4.59
CA ILE A 62 16.12 1.92 5.49
C ILE A 62 15.54 3.11 4.72
N GLU A 63 15.81 3.20 3.42
CA GLU A 63 15.34 4.32 2.59
C GLU A 63 13.83 4.20 2.34
N THR A 64 13.35 2.99 2.07
CA THR A 64 11.92 2.72 1.80
C THR A 64 11.13 2.27 3.02
N GLY A 65 11.84 1.87 4.09
CA GLY A 65 11.24 1.27 5.29
C GLY A 65 10.83 -0.19 5.11
N ASP A 66 11.28 -0.86 4.04
CA ASP A 66 10.89 -2.24 3.75
C ASP A 66 11.68 -3.23 4.61
N PHE A 67 10.95 -4.02 5.38
CA PHE A 67 11.47 -5.10 6.19
C PHE A 67 10.89 -6.43 5.74
N SER A 68 11.73 -7.38 5.34
CA SER A 68 11.29 -8.70 4.90
C SER A 68 12.05 -9.82 5.58
N PHE A 69 11.36 -10.95 5.79
CA PHE A 69 11.94 -12.15 6.39
C PHE A 69 11.17 -13.41 6.02
N SER A 70 11.78 -14.57 6.22
CA SER A 70 11.16 -15.88 6.05
C SER A 70 10.98 -16.60 7.39
N TYR A 71 9.80 -17.16 7.64
CA TYR A 71 9.45 -17.85 8.87
C TYR A 71 8.91 -19.27 8.59
N PRO A 72 9.15 -20.29 9.43
CA PRO A 72 8.67 -21.65 9.16
C PRO A 72 7.13 -21.70 9.16
N ALA A 73 6.54 -22.27 8.10
CA ALA A 73 5.09 -22.30 7.92
C ALA A 73 4.38 -23.13 9.01
N GLU A 74 5.06 -24.13 9.59
CA GLU A 74 4.52 -24.96 10.66
C GLU A 74 4.34 -24.21 12.01
N LYS A 75 4.97 -23.03 12.17
CA LYS A 75 4.94 -22.26 13.43
C LYS A 75 3.85 -21.19 13.48
N ALA A 76 2.92 -21.19 12.53
CA ALA A 76 1.69 -20.37 12.51
C ALA A 76 1.88 -18.93 13.01
N LEU A 77 2.65 -18.12 12.28
CA LEU A 77 2.80 -16.67 12.56
C LEU A 77 1.74 -15.89 11.79
N THR A 78 1.03 -14.99 12.47
CA THR A 78 0.01 -14.13 11.84
C THR A 78 0.55 -12.74 11.52
N LEU A 79 -0.07 -12.04 10.57
CA LEU A 79 0.28 -10.65 10.25
C LEU A 79 0.11 -9.72 11.46
N THR A 80 -0.91 -9.96 12.29
CA THR A 80 -1.14 -9.21 13.53
C THR A 80 -0.02 -9.40 14.56
N ASP A 81 0.55 -10.60 14.67
CA ASP A 81 1.68 -10.84 15.56
C ASP A 81 2.95 -10.10 15.10
N VAL A 82 3.12 -10.03 13.78
CA VAL A 82 4.20 -9.28 13.14
C VAL A 82 4.06 -7.79 13.40
N GLU A 83 2.88 -7.21 13.16
CA GLU A 83 2.58 -5.80 13.44
C GLU A 83 2.83 -5.44 14.91
N LYS A 84 2.32 -6.26 15.84
CA LYS A 84 2.58 -6.06 17.28
C LYS A 84 4.05 -6.12 17.63
N GLN A 85 4.85 -6.95 16.95
CA GLN A 85 6.29 -7.00 17.19
C GLN A 85 6.99 -5.75 16.64
N VAL A 86 6.53 -5.19 15.53
CA VAL A 86 7.00 -3.89 15.02
C VAL A 86 6.72 -2.78 16.04
N GLU A 87 5.50 -2.73 16.59
CA GLU A 87 5.13 -1.76 17.64
C GLU A 87 5.98 -1.93 18.90
N LYS A 88 6.17 -3.16 19.37
CA LYS A 88 7.04 -3.47 20.51
C LYS A 88 8.51 -3.13 20.27
N ALA A 89 8.94 -3.09 19.01
CA ALA A 89 10.27 -2.65 18.63
C ALA A 89 10.39 -1.11 18.57
N GLY A 90 9.29 -0.38 18.77
CA GLY A 90 9.24 1.08 18.81
C GLY A 90 8.95 1.73 17.46
N TYR A 91 8.44 0.96 16.49
CA TYR A 91 8.15 1.44 15.14
C TYR A 91 6.67 1.32 14.79
N THR A 92 6.26 2.00 13.73
CA THR A 92 4.87 1.95 13.25
C THR A 92 4.80 1.13 11.97
N PRO A 93 4.10 -0.02 11.93
CA PRO A 93 3.91 -0.76 10.68
C PRO A 93 3.09 0.10 9.71
N ILE A 94 3.30 0.02 8.39
CA ILE A 94 2.51 0.73 7.37
C ILE A 94 1.70 -0.27 6.54
N THR A 95 2.38 -1.31 6.05
CA THR A 95 1.77 -2.46 5.38
C THR A 95 2.40 -3.74 5.90
N ALA A 96 1.66 -4.85 5.88
CA ALA A 96 2.18 -6.17 6.15
C ALA A 96 1.59 -7.18 5.16
N LYS A 97 2.44 -7.88 4.43
CA LYS A 97 2.06 -8.91 3.47
C LYS A 97 2.76 -10.20 3.82
N VAL A 98 2.10 -11.33 3.59
CA VAL A 98 2.71 -12.65 3.69
C VAL A 98 2.38 -13.46 2.46
N GLU A 99 3.43 -13.93 1.80
CA GLU A 99 3.36 -14.99 0.80
C GLU A 99 3.54 -16.31 1.56
N ARG A 100 2.44 -17.02 1.78
CA ARG A 100 2.44 -18.30 2.50
C ARG A 100 3.11 -19.39 1.66
N ALA A 101 3.68 -20.40 2.32
CA ALA A 101 4.31 -21.53 1.64
C ALA A 101 3.36 -22.28 0.66
N ASN A 102 2.06 -22.25 0.92
CA ASN A 102 1.03 -22.82 0.05
C ASN A 102 0.62 -21.91 -1.13
N GLY A 103 1.32 -20.80 -1.34
CA GLY A 103 1.04 -19.82 -2.40
C GLY A 103 -0.08 -18.83 -2.08
N LYS A 104 -0.73 -18.94 -0.91
CA LYS A 104 -1.75 -17.97 -0.48
C LYS A 104 -1.06 -16.65 -0.12
N ILE A 105 -1.51 -15.56 -0.74
CA ILE A 105 -1.08 -14.22 -0.36
C ILE A 105 -2.10 -13.65 0.61
N GLU A 106 -1.64 -13.21 1.78
CA GLU A 106 -2.45 -12.49 2.75
C GLU A 106 -1.84 -11.11 2.95
N GLU A 107 -2.66 -10.07 2.87
CA GLU A 107 -2.24 -8.70 3.09
C GLU A 107 -3.05 -8.12 4.25
N ALA A 108 -2.34 -7.55 5.22
CA ALA A 108 -2.86 -6.71 6.27
C ALA A 108 -2.37 -5.28 5.98
N ALA A 109 -3.30 -4.37 5.80
CA ALA A 109 -3.01 -2.95 5.68
C ALA A 109 -3.20 -2.30 7.05
N THR A 110 -2.10 -2.03 7.75
CA THR A 110 -2.07 -1.32 9.05
C THR A 110 -0.63 -0.86 9.27
N ALA A 111 -0.27 0.42 9.44
CA ALA A 111 -0.86 1.51 10.21
C ALA A 111 -0.60 2.92 9.62
N GLU A 112 -0.69 3.10 8.30
CA GLU A 112 -1.08 4.38 7.67
C GLU A 112 -2.27 4.17 6.69
N MET A 113 -3.05 3.11 6.87
CA MET A 113 -4.35 2.93 6.19
C MET A 113 -5.47 2.39 7.09
N SER A 114 -5.16 1.90 8.31
CA SER A 114 -6.20 1.38 9.21
C SER A 114 -5.89 1.62 10.69
N LYS A 115 -5.62 2.88 11.08
CA LYS A 115 -6.07 3.31 12.41
C LYS A 115 -7.50 3.80 12.23
N LYS A 116 -8.46 3.09 12.82
CA LYS A 116 -9.84 3.53 13.03
C LYS A 116 -9.89 5.06 13.18
N THR A 117 -10.36 5.77 12.18
CA THR A 117 -10.97 7.09 12.41
C THR A 117 -12.43 6.92 12.03
N GLN A 118 -13.19 6.33 12.96
CA GLN A 118 -14.50 6.90 13.20
C GLN A 118 -14.23 8.28 13.78
N GLY A 119 -14.29 9.29 12.92
CA GLY A 119 -13.94 10.66 13.27
C GLY A 119 -13.42 11.45 12.07
N THR A 120 -13.65 12.75 12.16
CA THR A 120 -13.27 13.73 11.15
C THR A 120 -11.75 13.90 11.09
N VAL A 121 -11.16 13.71 9.90
CA VAL A 121 -9.76 13.98 9.57
C VAL A 121 -9.69 15.23 8.70
N SER A 122 -8.75 16.13 8.96
CA SER A 122 -8.52 17.33 8.15
C SER A 122 -7.21 17.24 7.36
N LYS A 123 -7.22 17.62 6.08
CA LYS A 123 -6.05 17.60 5.18
C LYS A 123 -5.99 18.87 4.34
N ASN A 124 -4.76 19.28 4.02
CA ASN A 124 -4.46 20.36 3.09
C ASN A 124 -3.96 19.78 1.78
N VAL A 125 -4.57 20.18 0.67
CA VAL A 125 -4.26 19.70 -0.67
C VAL A 125 -4.07 20.89 -1.60
N MET A 126 -3.00 20.89 -2.38
CA MET A 126 -2.83 21.88 -3.43
C MET A 126 -3.77 21.56 -4.60
N VAL A 127 -4.63 22.51 -4.96
CA VAL A 127 -5.58 22.41 -6.06
C VAL A 127 -5.44 23.65 -6.95
N ALA A 128 -5.16 23.44 -8.23
CA ALA A 128 -4.94 24.51 -9.18
C ALA A 128 -6.26 25.24 -9.52
N GLY A 129 -6.25 26.57 -9.48
CA GLY A 129 -7.40 27.42 -9.71
C GLY A 129 -7.04 28.90 -9.58
N ASN A 130 -7.81 29.79 -10.18
CA ASN A 130 -7.40 31.20 -10.36
C ASN A 130 -8.38 32.25 -9.86
N CYS A 131 -9.62 31.90 -9.54
CA CYS A 131 -10.64 32.88 -9.20
C CYS A 131 -11.68 32.33 -8.21
N ALA A 132 -12.57 33.19 -7.71
CA ALA A 132 -13.65 32.81 -6.80
C ALA A 132 -14.61 31.75 -7.39
N MET A 133 -14.77 31.72 -8.72
CA MET A 133 -15.53 30.64 -9.36
C MET A 133 -14.80 29.29 -9.33
N CYS A 134 -13.47 29.28 -9.26
CA CYS A 134 -12.70 28.06 -9.01
C CYS A 134 -12.98 27.56 -7.60
N GLU A 135 -12.92 28.45 -6.61
CA GLU A 135 -13.25 28.12 -5.21
C GLU A 135 -14.60 27.44 -5.12
N ALA A 136 -15.67 28.08 -5.63
CA ALA A 136 -17.01 27.53 -5.59
C ALA A 136 -17.14 26.16 -6.29
N ARG A 137 -16.39 25.95 -7.38
CA ARG A 137 -16.40 24.68 -8.11
C ARG A 137 -15.64 23.58 -7.37
N ILE A 138 -14.46 23.90 -6.85
CA ILE A 138 -13.59 22.99 -6.10
C ILE A 138 -14.28 22.55 -4.81
N THR A 139 -14.79 23.51 -4.03
CA THR A 139 -15.48 23.21 -2.76
C THR A 139 -16.78 22.45 -2.99
N LYS A 140 -17.52 22.76 -4.06
CA LYS A 140 -18.72 21.98 -4.42
C LYS A 140 -18.39 20.53 -4.81
N ALA A 141 -17.34 20.32 -5.60
CA ALA A 141 -16.93 18.98 -6.02
C ALA A 141 -16.47 18.14 -4.83
N ALA A 142 -15.56 18.68 -4.02
CA ALA A 142 -15.08 18.02 -2.82
C ALA A 142 -16.20 17.80 -1.78
N GLY A 143 -17.04 18.80 -1.53
CA GLY A 143 -18.13 18.73 -0.57
C GLY A 143 -19.28 17.79 -0.96
N ALA A 144 -19.39 17.42 -2.25
CA ALA A 144 -20.36 16.43 -2.71
C ALA A 144 -19.93 14.99 -2.39
N VAL A 145 -18.67 14.76 -2.04
CA VAL A 145 -18.17 13.43 -1.68
C VAL A 145 -18.73 13.02 -0.33
N LYS A 146 -19.37 11.84 -0.29
CA LYS A 146 -19.95 11.28 0.93
C LYS A 146 -18.88 11.21 2.03
N GLY A 147 -19.21 11.75 3.20
CA GLY A 147 -18.31 11.77 4.36
C GLY A 147 -17.47 13.04 4.49
N VAL A 148 -17.50 13.96 3.52
CA VAL A 148 -16.92 15.30 3.69
C VAL A 148 -17.84 16.14 4.58
N SER A 149 -17.26 16.76 5.60
CA SER A 149 -17.97 17.56 6.61
C SER A 149 -17.64 19.05 6.53
N ASP A 150 -16.45 19.41 6.04
CA ASP A 150 -16.05 20.80 5.84
C ASP A 150 -15.06 20.90 4.67
N VAL A 151 -15.16 21.96 3.88
CA VAL A 151 -14.22 22.23 2.80
C VAL A 151 -14.11 23.73 2.52
N SER A 152 -12.88 24.20 2.37
CA SER A 152 -12.54 25.55 1.94
C SER A 152 -11.38 25.49 0.95
N TRP A 153 -11.26 26.49 0.08
CA TRP A 153 -10.11 26.63 -0.81
C TRP A 153 -9.67 28.08 -0.84
N ASP A 154 -8.37 28.29 -0.70
CA ASP A 154 -7.79 29.63 -0.66
C ASP A 154 -7.17 29.99 -2.02
N LYS A 155 -7.58 31.13 -2.56
CA LYS A 155 -7.16 31.58 -3.89
C LYS A 155 -5.68 31.91 -3.95
N ASP A 156 -5.07 32.45 -2.90
CA ASP A 156 -3.71 32.96 -2.98
C ASP A 156 -2.70 31.82 -2.83
N THR A 157 -2.96 30.92 -1.88
CA THR A 157 -2.12 29.75 -1.60
C THR A 157 -2.41 28.55 -2.50
N LYS A 158 -3.58 28.53 -3.16
CA LYS A 158 -4.08 27.39 -3.96
C LYS A 158 -4.30 26.13 -3.12
N ILE A 159 -4.52 26.28 -1.81
CA ILE A 159 -4.71 25.17 -0.89
C ILE A 159 -6.20 24.96 -0.61
N MET A 160 -6.67 23.75 -0.90
CA MET A 160 -7.92 23.22 -0.38
C MET A 160 -7.69 22.63 1.00
N LYS A 161 -8.41 23.12 2.01
CA LYS A 161 -8.50 22.47 3.32
C LYS A 161 -9.82 21.69 3.36
N VAL A 162 -9.74 20.38 3.59
CA VAL A 162 -10.91 19.50 3.61
C VAL A 162 -10.91 18.65 4.87
N SER A 163 -12.08 18.54 5.50
CA SER A 163 -12.33 17.68 6.64
C SER A 163 -13.35 16.61 6.27
N PHE A 164 -13.05 15.35 6.56
CA PHE A 164 -13.88 14.22 6.15
C PHE A 164 -13.76 13.03 7.12
N ASP A 165 -14.80 12.19 7.15
CA ASP A 165 -14.78 10.93 7.88
C ASP A 165 -13.98 9.88 7.09
N ALA A 166 -12.84 9.46 7.65
CA ALA A 166 -11.95 8.50 6.99
C ALA A 166 -12.51 7.07 6.94
N GLY A 167 -13.61 6.79 7.64
CA GLY A 167 -14.39 5.56 7.50
C GLY A 167 -15.39 5.60 6.33
N LEU A 168 -15.67 6.77 5.75
CA LEU A 168 -16.62 6.95 4.64
C LEU A 168 -15.94 7.31 3.30
N THR A 169 -14.80 8.00 3.33
CA THR A 169 -14.07 8.40 2.13
C THR A 169 -12.57 8.56 2.40
N SER A 170 -11.80 8.87 1.36
CA SER A 170 -10.35 9.10 1.44
C SER A 170 -9.96 10.39 0.71
N ILE A 171 -8.78 10.93 1.04
CA ILE A 171 -8.27 12.14 0.38
C ILE A 171 -8.07 11.93 -1.13
N GLN A 172 -7.65 10.72 -1.54
CA GLN A 172 -7.47 10.39 -2.96
C GLN A 172 -8.81 10.44 -3.71
N GLU A 173 -9.88 9.96 -3.09
CA GLU A 173 -11.21 9.98 -3.72
C GLU A 173 -11.73 11.42 -3.87
N ILE A 174 -11.52 12.26 -2.86
CA ILE A 174 -11.86 13.68 -2.92
C ILE A 174 -11.05 14.39 -4.01
N GLU A 175 -9.74 14.12 -4.12
CA GLU A 175 -8.88 14.70 -5.15
C GLU A 175 -9.30 14.30 -6.58
N LYS A 176 -9.74 13.04 -6.78
CA LYS A 176 -10.26 12.58 -8.07
C LYS A 176 -11.53 13.34 -8.46
N GLU A 177 -12.46 13.55 -7.54
CA GLU A 177 -13.70 14.28 -7.81
C GLU A 177 -13.43 15.75 -8.16
N VAL A 178 -12.44 16.37 -7.50
CA VAL A 178 -11.95 17.70 -7.86
C VAL A 178 -11.32 17.72 -9.27
N ALA A 179 -10.56 16.68 -9.63
CA ALA A 179 -10.00 16.52 -10.97
C ALA A 179 -11.08 16.34 -12.04
N VAL A 180 -12.14 15.57 -11.78
CA VAL A 180 -13.32 15.44 -12.65
C VAL A 180 -14.04 16.79 -12.83
N ALA A 181 -14.05 17.64 -11.80
CA ALA A 181 -14.56 19.01 -11.91
C ALA A 181 -13.68 19.94 -12.76
N GLY A 182 -12.52 19.46 -13.24
CA GLY A 182 -11.61 20.16 -14.15
C GLY A 182 -10.38 20.74 -13.46
N HIS A 183 -10.12 20.46 -12.18
CA HIS A 183 -9.07 21.09 -11.38
C HIS A 183 -7.94 20.12 -10.97
N ASP A 184 -6.70 20.48 -11.30
CA ASP A 184 -5.52 19.65 -11.01
C ASP A 184 -5.17 19.65 -9.53
N THR A 185 -4.83 18.48 -9.02
CA THR A 185 -4.16 18.30 -7.73
C THR A 185 -2.76 17.73 -7.94
N LYS A 186 -1.88 17.74 -6.93
CA LYS A 186 -0.54 17.15 -7.08
C LYS A 186 -0.54 15.67 -7.46
N LYS A 187 -1.62 14.93 -7.20
CA LYS A 187 -1.71 13.48 -7.43
C LYS A 187 -2.71 13.10 -8.52
N HIS A 188 -3.66 13.97 -8.83
CA HIS A 188 -4.71 13.69 -9.79
C HIS A 188 -4.84 14.85 -10.78
N GLN A 189 -4.55 14.55 -12.04
CA GLN A 189 -4.66 15.49 -13.14
C GLN A 189 -6.08 15.46 -13.72
N ALA A 190 -6.71 16.62 -13.89
CA ALA A 190 -8.00 16.72 -14.57
C ALA A 190 -7.91 16.20 -16.01
N HIS A 191 -8.94 15.53 -16.50
CA HIS A 191 -8.95 15.15 -17.91
C HIS A 191 -8.93 16.41 -18.79
N THR A 192 -8.23 16.35 -19.92
CA THR A 192 -8.07 17.51 -20.82
C THR A 192 -9.41 18.09 -21.24
N ASP A 193 -10.41 17.25 -21.47
CA ASP A 193 -11.75 17.71 -21.86
C ASP A 193 -12.49 18.41 -20.73
N ASP A 194 -12.35 17.95 -19.49
CA ASP A 194 -13.02 18.59 -18.34
C ASP A 194 -12.36 19.92 -18.01
N TYR A 195 -11.03 19.98 -18.08
CA TYR A 195 -10.30 21.24 -18.05
C TYR A 195 -10.77 22.17 -19.17
N ARG A 196 -10.93 21.69 -20.41
CA ARG A 196 -11.38 22.47 -21.58
C ARG A 196 -12.78 23.05 -21.41
N LYS A 197 -13.69 22.37 -20.71
CA LYS A 197 -15.04 22.87 -20.39
C LYS A 197 -15.07 23.97 -19.33
N LEU A 198 -13.96 24.21 -18.61
CA LEU A 198 -13.91 25.30 -17.64
C LEU A 198 -14.11 26.67 -18.29
N PRO A 199 -14.81 27.61 -17.62
CA PRO A 199 -14.88 29.01 -18.04
C PRO A 199 -13.50 29.62 -18.22
N ALA A 200 -13.38 30.65 -19.08
CA ALA A 200 -12.10 31.28 -19.40
C ALA A 200 -11.31 31.75 -18.16
N CYS A 201 -11.99 32.36 -17.19
CA CYS A 201 -11.39 32.81 -15.93
C CYS A 201 -10.96 31.68 -14.98
N CYS A 202 -11.39 30.45 -15.24
CA CYS A 202 -11.03 29.26 -14.48
C CYS A 202 -9.89 28.47 -15.14
N LYS A 203 -9.39 28.91 -16.30
CA LYS A 203 -8.19 28.33 -16.92
C LYS A 203 -6.98 28.69 -16.09
N TYR A 204 -6.37 27.68 -15.49
CA TYR A 204 -5.16 27.78 -14.70
C TYR A 204 -3.97 27.15 -15.42
N GLU A 205 -2.76 27.51 -15.01
CA GLU A 205 -1.55 26.83 -15.45
C GLU A 205 -1.54 25.42 -14.87
N ARG A 206 -1.54 24.42 -15.76
CA ARG A 206 -1.67 23.02 -15.38
C ARG A 206 -0.41 22.52 -14.69
N LEU A 207 -0.60 21.65 -13.70
CA LEU A 207 0.51 21.05 -12.97
C LEU A 207 1.28 20.08 -13.88
N LYS A 208 2.59 19.99 -13.65
CA LYS A 208 3.47 18.98 -14.26
C LYS A 208 3.62 17.83 -13.29
N TYR A 209 3.55 16.60 -13.80
CA TYR A 209 3.63 15.35 -13.05
C TYR A 209 4.92 14.61 -13.41
#